data_AF-A0A1C7MSM8-F1
#
_entry.id   AF-A0A1C7MSM8-F1
#
_cell.length_a   1.000
_cell.length_b   1.000
_cell.length_c   1.000
_cell.angle_alpha   90.00
_cell.angle_beta   90.00
_cell.angle_gamma   90.00
#
_symmetry.space_group_name_H-M   'P 1'
#
loop_
_entity.id
_entity.type
_entity.pdbx_description
1 polymer ?
#
loop_
_entity_poly.entity_id
_entity_poly.type
_entity_poly.pdbx_seq_one_letter_code
_entity_poly.pdbx_strand_id
1 'polypeptide(L)'
;MTVHSPTLVSQVFSSNLYSGWLQQKVIQYARTYALSVLSTGIVRGQLRITDSHGTYSFGSPGLQEKSKYPIVSITVLNDNMWARILLSHDMGLSEAYMSGEFETSSLKSLFDLWLENRGSLHPLSTTFSTMVSYISSLAIRAFGRQSLSMAVKNVVEAYDTSNALFKVIRHCQ
;
A
#
# COMPACT_ATOMS: atom_id res chain seq x y z
N MET A 1 -0.15 -23.05 4.90
CA MET A 1 0.06 -22.26 6.13
C MET A 1 -0.68 -20.94 5.96
N THR A 2 -1.81 -20.77 6.63
CA THR A 2 -2.58 -19.52 6.61
C THR A 2 -1.91 -18.53 7.56
N VAL A 3 -1.02 -17.72 6.99
CA VAL A 3 -0.32 -16.66 7.71
C VAL A 3 -1.34 -15.53 7.93
N HIS A 4 -1.66 -15.26 9.19
CA HIS A 4 -2.55 -14.22 9.68
C HIS A 4 -4.08 -14.48 9.58
N SER A 5 -4.78 -14.25 10.69
CA SER A 5 -6.24 -14.02 10.64
C SER A 5 -6.47 -12.67 9.95
N PRO A 6 -7.32 -12.59 8.91
CA PRO A 6 -7.52 -11.35 8.18
C PRO A 6 -7.89 -10.23 9.18
N THR A 7 -7.16 -9.10 9.14
CA THR A 7 -7.51 -7.88 9.87
C THR A 7 -8.95 -7.48 9.52
N LEU A 8 -9.67 -6.79 10.41
CA LEU A 8 -11.06 -6.37 10.14
C LEU A 8 -11.20 -5.64 8.79
N VAL A 9 -10.20 -4.85 8.41
CA VAL A 9 -10.14 -4.18 7.10
C VAL A 9 -10.00 -5.19 5.96
N SER A 10 -9.08 -6.16 6.08
CA SER A 10 -8.96 -7.22 5.07
C SER A 10 -10.20 -8.12 5.03
N GLN A 11 -10.91 -8.39 6.13
CA GLN A 11 -12.16 -9.16 6.13
C GLN A 11 -13.29 -8.44 5.40
N VAL A 12 -13.38 -7.11 5.56
CA VAL A 12 -14.36 -6.27 4.85
C VAL A 12 -14.17 -6.34 3.33
N PHE A 13 -12.95 -6.61 2.85
CA PHE A 13 -12.63 -6.69 1.41
C PHE A 13 -12.37 -8.11 0.88
N SER A 14 -11.98 -9.06 1.72
CA SER A 14 -11.69 -10.45 1.35
C SER A 14 -12.93 -11.34 1.39
N SER A 15 -13.98 -10.88 2.07
CA SER A 15 -15.25 -11.60 2.10
C SER A 15 -16.18 -11.05 1.02
N ASN A 16 -16.83 -11.95 0.29
CA ASN A 16 -17.93 -11.68 -0.66
C ASN A 16 -19.18 -11.07 0.01
N LEU A 17 -19.04 -10.34 1.14
CA LEU A 17 -20.14 -9.85 1.97
C LEU A 17 -20.74 -8.53 1.47
N TYR A 18 -20.02 -7.77 0.64
CA TYR A 18 -20.60 -6.62 -0.06
C TYR A 18 -21.07 -7.02 -1.45
N SER A 19 -22.26 -6.56 -1.82
CA SER A 19 -22.76 -6.69 -3.19
C SER A 19 -21.71 -6.12 -4.17
N GLY A 20 -21.21 -6.93 -5.09
CA GLY A 20 -20.02 -6.61 -5.91
C GLY A 20 -20.05 -5.25 -6.62
N TRP A 21 -21.23 -4.67 -6.84
CA TRP A 21 -21.39 -3.32 -7.38
C TRP A 21 -20.86 -2.21 -6.46
N LEU A 22 -21.06 -2.31 -5.14
CA LEU A 22 -20.55 -1.33 -4.17
C LEU A 22 -19.02 -1.37 -4.11
N GLN A 23 -18.47 -2.58 -4.08
CA GLN A 23 -17.02 -2.79 -4.09
C GLN A 23 -16.39 -2.19 -5.34
N GLN A 24 -16.96 -2.43 -6.52
CA GLN A 24 -16.48 -1.83 -7.77
C GLN A 24 -16.54 -0.30 -7.75
N LYS A 25 -17.60 0.31 -7.20
CA LYS A 25 -17.70 1.77 -7.07
C LYS A 25 -16.63 2.34 -6.13
N VAL A 26 -16.37 1.67 -5.00
CA VAL A 26 -15.31 2.06 -4.07
C VAL A 26 -13.95 1.94 -4.73
N ILE A 27 -13.67 0.84 -5.45
CA ILE A 27 -12.42 0.64 -6.19
C ILE A 27 -12.21 1.74 -7.23
N GLN A 28 -13.23 2.08 -8.01
CA GLN A 28 -13.14 3.13 -9.03
C GLN A 28 -12.90 4.53 -8.42
N TYR A 29 -13.56 4.83 -7.30
CA TYR A 29 -13.29 6.05 -6.54
C TYR A 29 -11.86 6.07 -6.00
N ALA A 30 -11.45 4.98 -5.34
CA ALA A 30 -10.13 4.80 -4.77
C ALA A 30 -9.02 4.97 -5.82
N ARG A 31 -9.21 4.38 -6.99
CA ARG A 31 -8.32 4.50 -8.14
C ARG A 31 -8.22 5.94 -8.61
N THR A 32 -9.35 6.60 -8.85
CA THR A 32 -9.37 8.00 -9.32
C THR A 32 -8.69 8.93 -8.32
N TYR A 33 -8.93 8.71 -7.03
CA TYR A 33 -8.29 9.44 -5.95
C TYR A 33 -6.78 9.19 -5.90
N ALA A 34 -6.35 7.92 -5.95
CA ALA A 34 -4.93 7.58 -5.93
C ALA A 34 -4.17 8.17 -7.12
N LEU A 35 -4.73 8.08 -8.33
CA LEU A 35 -4.11 8.65 -9.54
C LEU A 35 -4.04 10.18 -9.48
N SER A 36 -5.02 10.86 -8.87
CA SER A 36 -4.99 12.32 -8.71
C SER A 36 -3.98 12.78 -7.64
N VAL A 37 -3.82 12.00 -6.57
CA VAL A 37 -2.77 12.22 -5.57
C VAL A 37 -1.39 12.02 -6.19
N LEU A 38 -1.20 10.97 -6.99
CA LEU A 38 0.08 10.69 -7.64
C LEU A 38 0.42 11.71 -8.73
N SER A 39 -0.56 12.24 -9.46
CA SER A 39 -0.32 13.26 -10.49
C SER A 39 0.18 14.58 -9.92
N THR A 40 -0.24 14.93 -8.71
CA THR A 40 0.17 16.15 -8.01
C THR A 40 1.36 15.93 -7.08
N GLY A 41 1.50 14.71 -6.54
CA GLY A 41 2.51 14.35 -5.56
C GLY A 41 3.87 13.97 -6.13
N ILE A 42 3.93 13.40 -7.35
CA ILE A 42 5.19 13.00 -7.98
C ILE A 42 5.79 14.18 -8.75
N VAL A 43 6.74 14.87 -8.11
CA VAL A 43 7.45 16.05 -8.65
C VAL A 43 8.87 15.67 -9.11
N ARG A 44 9.55 14.81 -8.34
CA ARG A 44 10.91 14.32 -8.61
C ARG A 44 10.85 12.88 -9.09
N GLY A 45 11.55 12.57 -10.18
CA GLY A 45 11.54 11.25 -10.80
C GLY A 45 10.29 10.97 -11.65
N GLN A 46 10.15 9.72 -12.10
CA GLN A 46 9.08 9.29 -12.99
C GLN A 46 8.44 7.99 -12.48
N LEU A 47 7.11 8.00 -12.36
CA LEU A 47 6.31 6.82 -12.02
C LEU A 47 5.43 6.45 -13.20
N ARG A 48 5.55 5.21 -13.68
CA ARG A 48 4.64 4.63 -14.68
C ARG A 48 3.77 3.58 -14.01
N ILE A 49 2.46 3.71 -14.16
CA ILE A 49 1.50 2.73 -13.66
C ILE A 49 0.74 2.15 -14.84
N THR A 50 0.75 0.83 -14.98
CA THR A 50 -0.06 0.11 -15.95
C THR A 50 -1.12 -0.68 -15.21
N ASP A 51 -2.39 -0.40 -15.49
CA ASP A 51 -3.53 -1.11 -14.93
C ASP A 51 -4.46 -1.65 -16.04
N SER A 52 -5.63 -2.16 -15.65
CA SER A 52 -6.65 -2.71 -16.56
C SER A 52 -7.23 -1.69 -17.54
N HIS A 53 -7.12 -0.39 -17.26
CA HIS A 53 -7.68 0.70 -18.06
C HIS A 53 -6.65 1.40 -18.93
N GLY A 54 -5.35 1.26 -18.64
CA GLY A 54 -4.29 1.80 -19.48
C GLY A 54 -2.98 2.04 -18.74
N THR A 55 -2.11 2.81 -19.39
CA THR A 55 -0.83 3.23 -18.81
C THR A 55 -0.85 4.71 -18.49
N TYR A 56 -0.55 5.03 -17.23
CA TYR A 56 -0.45 6.37 -16.67
C TYR A 56 1.00 6.66 -16.37
N SER A 57 1.46 7.88 -16.65
CA SER A 57 2.81 8.32 -16.31
C SER A 57 2.72 9.63 -15.53
N PHE A 58 3.40 9.66 -14.40
CA PHE A 58 3.45 10.79 -13.47
C PHE A 58 4.89 11.27 -13.30
N GLY A 59 5.04 12.55 -12.98
CA GLY A 59 6.33 13.24 -12.98
C GLY A 59 6.66 13.87 -14.34
N SER A 60 7.63 14.77 -14.35
CA SER A 60 8.00 15.54 -15.54
C SER A 60 9.19 14.89 -16.26
N PRO A 61 9.08 14.54 -17.55
CA PRO A 61 10.23 14.08 -18.36
C PRO A 61 11.20 15.23 -18.73
N GLY A 62 10.90 16.46 -18.29
CA GLY A 62 11.63 17.67 -18.65
C GLY A 62 12.81 18.00 -17.73
N LEU A 63 14.02 17.86 -18.28
CA LEU A 63 15.21 18.68 -18.00
C LEU A 63 16.00 18.55 -16.69
N GLN A 64 15.72 17.61 -15.78
CA GLN A 64 16.68 17.31 -14.70
C GLN A 64 17.19 15.87 -14.80
N GLU A 65 18.42 15.75 -15.30
CA GLU A 65 19.31 14.60 -15.14
C GLU A 65 18.61 13.23 -15.27
N LYS A 66 18.45 12.75 -16.52
CA LYS A 66 18.12 11.34 -16.82
C LYS A 66 18.99 10.31 -16.08
N SER A 67 20.07 10.74 -15.43
CA SER A 67 21.02 9.94 -14.67
C SER A 67 20.79 9.90 -13.15
N LYS A 68 19.97 10.78 -12.56
CA LYS A 68 19.89 10.90 -11.09
C LYS A 68 18.69 10.19 -10.45
N TYR A 69 17.55 10.13 -11.15
CA TYR A 69 16.31 9.59 -10.57
C TYR A 69 15.78 8.40 -11.37
N PRO A 70 15.52 7.24 -10.73
CA PRO A 70 15.09 6.04 -11.42
C PRO A 70 13.66 6.19 -11.97
N ILE A 71 13.44 5.65 -13.17
CA ILE A 71 12.09 5.44 -13.71
C ILE A 71 11.53 4.19 -13.03
N VAL A 72 10.44 4.36 -12.28
CA VAL A 72 9.77 3.26 -11.58
C VAL A 72 8.52 2.86 -12.34
N SER A 73 8.37 1.58 -12.67
CA SER A 73 7.12 1.03 -13.20
C SER A 73 6.38 0.20 -12.14
N ILE A 74 5.07 0.34 -12.12
CA ILE A 74 4.11 -0.47 -11.37
C ILE A 74 3.14 -1.10 -12.37
N THR A 75 2.91 -2.40 -12.25
CA THR A 75 1.92 -3.14 -13.01
C THR A 75 0.87 -3.68 -12.04
N VAL A 76 -0.35 -3.17 -12.14
CA VAL A 76 -1.47 -3.60 -11.30
C VAL A 76 -2.04 -4.90 -11.86
N LEU A 77 -2.00 -5.95 -11.05
CA LEU A 77 -2.54 -7.27 -11.40
C LEU A 77 -3.98 -7.42 -10.89
N ASN A 78 -4.32 -6.74 -9.79
CA ASN A 78 -5.65 -6.76 -9.20
C ASN A 78 -6.08 -5.37 -8.71
N ASP A 79 -7.24 -4.90 -9.17
CA ASP A 79 -7.79 -3.59 -8.83
C ASP A 79 -8.16 -3.44 -7.34
N ASN A 80 -8.22 -4.54 -6.57
CA ASN A 80 -8.37 -4.51 -5.11
C ASN A 80 -7.24 -3.72 -4.42
N MET A 81 -6.05 -3.61 -5.03
CA MET A 81 -4.94 -2.79 -4.55
C MET A 81 -5.41 -1.35 -4.26
N TRP A 82 -6.24 -0.76 -5.12
CA TRP A 82 -6.70 0.62 -4.98
C TRP A 82 -7.52 0.82 -3.70
N ALA A 83 -8.42 -0.11 -3.42
CA ALA A 83 -9.23 -0.07 -2.21
C ALA A 83 -8.36 -0.20 -0.95
N ARG A 84 -7.34 -1.07 -0.96
CA ARG A 84 -6.39 -1.21 0.16
C ARG A 84 -5.60 0.06 0.41
N ILE A 85 -5.08 0.68 -0.65
CA ILE A 85 -4.35 1.95 -0.55
C ILE A 85 -5.25 3.04 0.02
N LEU A 86 -6.52 3.09 -0.38
CA LEU A 86 -7.47 4.05 0.16
C LEU A 86 -7.76 3.80 1.66
N LEU A 87 -7.72 2.57 2.15
CA LEU A 87 -8.09 2.30 3.55
C LEU A 87 -6.91 2.36 4.51
N SER A 88 -5.75 1.93 4.04
CA SER A 88 -4.58 1.70 4.88
C SER A 88 -3.34 2.42 4.36
N HIS A 89 -3.48 3.31 3.37
CA HIS A 89 -2.43 4.18 2.85
C HIS A 89 -1.14 3.41 2.49
N ASP A 90 -0.05 3.68 3.20
CA ASP A 90 1.27 3.06 3.06
C ASP A 90 1.28 1.59 3.51
N MET A 91 0.55 1.26 4.57
CA MET A 91 0.33 -0.14 4.96
C MET A 91 -0.47 -0.89 3.89
N GLY A 92 -1.48 -0.25 3.31
CA GLY A 92 -2.29 -0.83 2.24
C GLY A 92 -1.47 -1.14 0.98
N LEU A 93 -0.52 -0.27 0.64
CA LEU A 93 0.45 -0.51 -0.44
C LEU A 93 1.34 -1.73 -0.12
N SER A 94 1.81 -1.85 1.12
CA SER A 94 2.65 -2.96 1.56
C SER A 94 1.90 -4.30 1.51
N GLU A 95 0.66 -4.32 2.00
CA GLU A 95 -0.22 -5.49 1.93
C GLU A 95 -0.53 -5.90 0.49
N ALA A 96 -0.79 -4.94 -0.39
CA ALA A 96 -1.04 -5.20 -1.81
C ALA A 96 0.20 -5.82 -2.49
N TYR A 97 1.41 -5.35 -2.15
CA TYR A 97 2.66 -5.94 -2.65
C TYR A 97 2.86 -7.36 -2.14
N MET A 98 2.70 -7.57 -0.83
CA MET A 98 2.84 -8.89 -0.20
C MET A 98 1.80 -9.90 -0.71
N SER A 99 0.61 -9.41 -1.09
CA SER A 99 -0.47 -10.23 -1.64
C SER A 99 -0.33 -10.48 -3.14
N GLY A 100 0.68 -9.91 -3.80
CA GLY A 100 0.88 -10.03 -5.25
C GLY A 100 -0.19 -9.31 -6.09
N GLU A 101 -0.82 -8.28 -5.55
CA GLU A 101 -1.85 -7.51 -6.26
C GLU A 101 -1.24 -6.51 -7.26
N PHE A 102 0.05 -6.20 -7.13
CA PHE A 102 0.82 -5.46 -8.12
C PHE A 102 2.29 -5.88 -8.11
N GLU A 103 2.95 -5.65 -9.23
CA GLU A 103 4.39 -5.82 -9.39
C GLU A 103 5.07 -4.48 -9.66
N THR A 104 6.35 -4.38 -9.30
CA THR A 104 7.15 -3.19 -9.58
C THR A 104 8.54 -3.56 -10.08
N SER A 105 9.10 -2.71 -10.96
CA SER A 105 10.47 -2.84 -11.47
C SER A 105 11.54 -2.96 -10.37
N SER A 106 11.39 -2.21 -9.28
CA SER A 106 12.30 -2.24 -8.15
C SER A 106 11.60 -1.64 -6.94
N LEU A 107 11.36 -2.48 -5.93
CA LEU A 107 10.75 -2.04 -4.67
C LEU A 107 11.59 -0.96 -3.98
N LYS A 108 12.92 -1.09 -4.05
CA LYS A 108 13.85 -0.08 -3.55
C LYS A 108 13.63 1.26 -4.25
N SER A 109 13.61 1.26 -5.59
CA SER A 109 13.44 2.49 -6.36
C SER A 109 12.07 3.14 -6.15
N LEU A 110 11.03 2.32 -5.92
CA LEU A 110 9.70 2.81 -5.55
C LEU A 110 9.72 3.54 -4.20
N PHE A 111 10.38 2.97 -3.19
CA PHE A 111 10.54 3.64 -1.89
C PHE A 111 11.42 4.88 -1.96
N ASP A 112 12.51 4.84 -2.73
CA ASP A 112 13.36 6.01 -2.95
C ASP A 112 12.55 7.16 -3.58
N LEU A 113 11.76 6.86 -4.62
CA LEU A 113 10.85 7.82 -5.26
C LEU A 113 9.83 8.39 -4.26
N TRP A 114 9.24 7.54 -3.41
CA TRP A 114 8.29 7.98 -2.38
C TRP A 114 8.94 8.91 -1.36
N LEU A 115 10.13 8.56 -0.87
CA LEU A 115 10.87 9.33 0.12
C LEU A 115 11.31 10.70 -0.43
N GLU A 116 11.70 10.77 -1.69
CA GLU A 116 12.06 12.03 -2.36
C GLU A 116 10.87 12.98 -2.54
N ASN A 117 9.67 12.41 -2.70
CA ASN A 117 8.41 13.14 -2.89
C ASN A 117 7.55 13.20 -1.62
N ARG A 118 8.09 12.78 -0.46
CA ARG A 118 7.33 12.73 0.80
C ARG A 118 6.70 14.07 1.17
N GLY A 119 7.39 15.19 0.88
CA GLY A 119 6.91 16.54 1.18
C GLY A 119 5.73 16.99 0.31
N SER A 120 5.65 16.54 -0.95
CA SER A 120 4.54 16.82 -1.86
C SER A 120 3.37 15.86 -1.69
N LEU A 121 3.65 14.62 -1.23
CA LEU A 121 2.63 13.62 -0.89
C LEU A 121 1.98 13.86 0.49
N HIS A 122 2.67 14.57 1.40
CA HIS A 122 2.22 14.80 2.78
C HIS A 122 0.92 15.63 2.93
N PRO A 123 0.70 16.77 2.23
CA PRO A 123 -0.46 17.63 2.47
C PRO A 123 -1.80 16.93 2.20
N LEU A 124 -1.84 16.05 1.18
CA LEU A 124 -3.02 15.29 0.77
C LEU A 124 -3.36 14.14 1.72
N SER A 125 -2.35 13.61 2.42
CA SER A 125 -2.53 12.58 3.44
C SER A 125 -3.35 13.09 4.62
N THR A 126 -3.27 14.38 4.98
CA THR A 126 -3.79 14.90 6.25
C THR A 126 -5.32 14.83 6.37
N THR A 127 -6.07 15.27 5.37
CA THR A 127 -7.54 15.37 5.44
C THR A 127 -8.21 14.00 5.33
N PHE A 128 -7.74 13.16 4.42
CA PHE A 128 -8.30 11.83 4.22
C PHE A 128 -7.81 10.84 5.30
N SER A 129 -6.54 10.90 5.72
CA SER A 129 -6.06 10.10 6.87
C SER A 129 -6.76 10.48 8.17
N THR A 130 -7.15 11.75 8.38
CA THR A 130 -7.94 12.14 9.56
C THR A 130 -9.33 11.48 9.55
N MET A 131 -10.00 11.46 8.40
CA MET A 131 -11.31 10.80 8.26
C MET A 131 -11.21 9.29 8.46
N VAL A 132 -10.25 8.63 7.81
CA VAL A 132 -10.01 7.18 7.94
C VAL A 132 -9.57 6.82 9.36
N SER A 133 -8.72 7.63 9.99
CA SER A 133 -8.29 7.42 11.39
C SER A 133 -9.46 7.59 12.35
N TYR A 134 -10.36 8.54 12.11
CA TYR A 134 -11.57 8.71 12.92
C TYR A 134 -12.50 7.49 12.79
N ILE A 135 -12.77 7.03 11.57
CA ILE A 135 -13.58 5.83 11.31
C ILE A 135 -12.92 4.59 11.93
N SER A 136 -11.61 4.44 11.77
CA SER A 136 -10.83 3.34 12.35
C SER A 136 -10.87 3.39 13.87
N SER A 137 -10.73 4.57 14.48
CA SER A 137 -10.82 4.74 15.93
C SER A 137 -12.20 4.36 16.47
N LEU A 138 -13.27 4.68 15.72
CA LEU A 138 -14.63 4.34 16.08
C LEU A 138 -14.87 2.84 15.92
N ALA A 139 -14.39 2.23 14.84
CA ALA A 139 -14.48 0.80 14.60
C ALA A 139 -13.70 -0.02 15.63
N ILE A 140 -12.49 0.42 16.00
CA ILE A 140 -11.69 -0.19 17.07
C ILE A 140 -12.39 -0.02 18.42
N ARG A 141 -13.01 1.13 18.70
CA ARG A 141 -13.79 1.33 19.93
C ARG A 141 -15.06 0.48 19.98
N ALA A 142 -15.74 0.29 18.85
CA ALA A 142 -16.99 -0.45 18.78
C ALA A 142 -16.79 -1.97 18.70
N PHE A 143 -15.73 -2.43 18.03
CA PHE A 143 -15.52 -3.84 17.69
C PHE A 143 -14.13 -4.39 18.06
N GLY A 144 -13.20 -3.53 18.51
CA GLY A 144 -11.84 -3.91 18.82
C GLY A 144 -11.75 -4.66 20.16
N ARG A 145 -11.41 -5.94 20.09
CA ARG A 145 -10.94 -6.71 21.25
C ARG A 145 -9.44 -6.54 21.42
N GLN A 146 -9.02 -5.41 21.99
CA GLN A 146 -7.63 -5.21 22.42
C GLN A 146 -7.40 -5.99 23.73
N SER A 147 -6.95 -7.24 23.63
CA SER A 147 -6.63 -8.08 24.80
C SER A 147 -5.13 -8.40 24.85
N LEU A 148 -4.60 -8.61 26.05
CA LEU A 148 -3.19 -8.97 26.28
C LEU A 148 -2.79 -10.25 25.51
N SER A 149 -3.72 -11.20 25.39
CA SER A 149 -3.51 -12.44 24.63
C SER A 149 -3.27 -12.20 23.13
N MET A 150 -3.89 -11.17 22.54
CA MET A 150 -3.67 -10.80 21.13
C MET A 150 -2.32 -10.09 20.96
N ALA A 151 -1.93 -9.25 21.93
CA ALA A 151 -0.63 -8.59 21.91
C ALA A 151 0.52 -9.61 21.96
N VAL A 152 0.42 -10.62 22.82
CA VAL A 152 1.41 -11.72 22.88
C VAL A 152 1.48 -12.48 21.56
N LYS A 153 0.33 -12.79 20.95
CA LYS A 153 0.27 -13.50 19.67
C LYS A 153 0.92 -12.71 18.54
N ASN A 154 0.68 -11.41 18.47
CA ASN A 154 1.31 -10.53 17.49
C ASN A 154 2.84 -10.47 17.66
N VAL A 155 3.35 -10.51 18.90
CA VAL A 155 4.80 -10.54 19.18
C VAL A 155 5.41 -11.86 18.75
N VAL A 156 4.77 -12.99 19.08
CA VAL A 156 5.28 -14.31 18.67
C VAL A 156 5.29 -14.45 17.15
N GLU A 157 4.25 -14.00 16.45
CA GLU A 157 4.18 -14.08 14.98
C GLU A 157 5.16 -13.13 14.27
N ALA A 158 5.39 -11.92 14.80
CA ALA A 158 6.29 -10.95 14.20
C ALA A 158 7.78 -11.23 14.46
N TYR A 159 8.12 -11.88 15.59
CA TYR A 159 9.49 -12.02 16.06
C TYR A 159 9.99 -13.46 16.21
N ASP A 160 9.25 -14.48 15.76
CA ASP A 160 9.80 -15.84 15.60
C ASP A 160 10.72 -15.94 14.36
N THR A 161 11.71 -15.06 14.31
CA THR A 161 12.80 -15.12 13.33
C THR A 161 13.89 -16.02 13.91
N SER A 162 13.79 -17.32 13.61
CA SER A 162 14.75 -18.32 14.07
C SER A 162 16.19 -17.95 13.71
N ASN A 163 17.12 -18.30 14.60
CA ASN A 163 18.58 -18.26 14.34
C ASN A 163 18.96 -18.98 13.02
N ALA A 164 18.13 -19.91 12.54
CA ALA A 164 18.30 -20.56 11.24
C ALA A 164 18.23 -19.57 10.07
N LEU A 165 17.29 -18.62 10.08
CA LEU A 165 17.18 -17.57 9.05
C LEU A 165 18.45 -16.72 9.00
N PHE A 166 18.93 -16.27 10.16
CA PHE A 166 20.14 -15.46 10.26
C PHE A 166 21.41 -16.21 9.82
N LYS A 167 21.48 -17.53 10.06
CA LYS A 167 22.59 -18.36 9.56
C LYS A 167 22.60 -18.46 8.03
N VAL A 168 21.43 -18.61 7.40
CA VAL A 168 21.33 -18.67 5.94
C VAL A 168 21.69 -17.32 5.32
N ILE A 169 21.20 -16.20 5.87
CA ILE A 169 21.51 -14.86 5.35
C ILE A 169 23.02 -14.56 5.46
N ARG A 170 23.67 -14.94 6.57
CA ARG A 170 25.13 -14.71 6.74
C ARG A 170 26.02 -15.56 5.84
N HIS A 171 25.54 -16.70 5.34
CA HIS A 171 26.35 -17.56 4.47
C HIS A 171 26.35 -17.13 2.99
N CYS A 172 25.55 -16.13 2.62
CA CYS A 172 25.48 -15.58 1.25
C CYS A 172 26.25 -14.26 1.06
N GLN A 173 27.08 -13.83 2.03
CA GLN A 173 28.06 -12.74 1.87
C GLN A 173 29.45 -13.33 1.62
#